data_AF-A0A948PQD9-F1
#
_entry.id   AF-A0A948PQD9-F1
#
_cell.length_a   1.000
_cell.length_b   1.000
_cell.length_c   1.000
_cell.angle_alpha   90.00
_cell.angle_beta   90.00
_cell.angle_gamma   90.00
#
_symmetry.space_group_name_H-M   'P 1'
#
loop_
_entity.id
_entity.type
_entity.pdbx_description
1 polymer ?
#
loop_
_entity_poly.entity_id
_entity_poly.type
_entity_poly.pdbx_seq_one_letter_code
_entity_poly.pdbx_strand_id
1 'polypeptide(L)'
;MLGAQDFFDLKDNPFAGLFEGCAYVWDGLKRLKSYIDETINPNVSEILKDGPTLSRTVILHDGRMHKDGFELDPGDAAKGTFIVRRDGEVLPGASVIYAGASLMDERIQIGKGSVIEPGALIKGPSVIGDKTEIRQGAYIRGQVLVGNRCVVGHATEMKNAVLLGGSQAGHFAYLGDSILGAVNLGAGTKLANLKIVEGEIVLNIGGERYKTGLRKFGAVLGDGVETGCNSVTAPGTLLGKNVLVYPNCTARGFHPAGTIVKLRQNQIILQRRD
;
A
#
# COMPACT_ATOMS: atom_id res chain seq x y z
N MET A 1 -16.77 -4.67 -18.62
CA MET A 1 -15.61 -3.76 -18.60
C MET A 1 -14.89 -3.95 -17.27
N LEU A 2 -13.57 -4.11 -17.31
CA LEU A 2 -12.69 -4.39 -16.16
C LEU A 2 -11.41 -3.51 -16.24
N GLY A 3 -11.56 -2.31 -16.81
CA GLY A 3 -10.51 -1.31 -16.92
C GLY A 3 -10.28 -0.60 -15.59
N ALA A 4 -9.22 0.21 -15.50
CA ALA A 4 -8.86 0.87 -14.25
C ALA A 4 -9.96 1.83 -13.73
N GLN A 5 -10.68 2.52 -14.62
CA GLN A 5 -11.74 3.46 -14.24
C GLN A 5 -12.97 2.77 -13.61
N ASP A 6 -13.16 1.48 -13.88
CA ASP A 6 -14.23 0.68 -13.27
C ASP A 6 -13.98 0.47 -11.76
N PHE A 7 -12.72 0.55 -11.33
CA PHE A 7 -12.30 0.33 -9.93
C PHE A 7 -11.88 1.63 -9.23
N PHE A 8 -11.32 2.60 -9.96
CA PHE A 8 -10.68 3.78 -9.37
C PHE A 8 -11.22 5.09 -9.95
N ASP A 9 -11.21 6.14 -9.15
CA ASP A 9 -11.17 7.52 -9.60
C ASP A 9 -9.70 7.92 -9.78
N LEU A 10 -9.31 8.04 -11.05
CA LEU A 10 -7.94 8.39 -11.43
C LEU A 10 -7.77 9.88 -11.69
N LYS A 11 -8.83 10.68 -11.52
CA LYS A 11 -8.74 12.12 -11.71
C LYS A 11 -7.73 12.69 -10.72
N ASP A 12 -6.75 13.43 -11.23
CA ASP A 12 -5.66 14.04 -10.47
C ASP A 12 -4.80 13.04 -9.66
N ASN A 13 -4.92 11.73 -9.93
CA ASN A 13 -4.10 10.71 -9.27
C ASN A 13 -2.67 10.71 -9.85
N PRO A 14 -1.62 10.81 -9.02
CA PRO A 14 -0.24 10.88 -9.51
C PRO A 14 0.21 9.62 -10.25
N PHE A 15 -0.48 8.49 -10.05
CA PHE A 15 -0.18 7.20 -10.68
C PHE A 15 -1.14 6.83 -11.81
N ALA A 16 -2.00 7.75 -12.28
CA ALA A 16 -2.93 7.48 -13.38
C ALA A 16 -2.24 6.95 -14.65
N GLY A 17 -1.02 7.44 -14.94
CA GLY A 17 -0.21 7.00 -16.08
C GLY A 17 0.13 5.51 -16.09
N LEU A 18 0.12 4.84 -14.93
CA LEU A 18 0.31 3.39 -14.80
C LEU A 18 -0.72 2.59 -15.61
N PHE A 19 -1.89 3.16 -15.87
CA PHE A 19 -2.99 2.52 -16.59
C PHE A 19 -3.15 2.97 -18.04
N GLU A 20 -2.31 3.88 -18.54
CA GLU A 20 -2.36 4.31 -19.95
C GLU A 20 -2.10 3.14 -20.91
N GLY A 21 -3.04 2.92 -21.84
CA GLY A 21 -2.95 1.80 -22.79
C GLY A 21 -3.20 0.41 -22.18
N CYS A 22 -3.58 0.32 -20.90
CA CYS A 22 -3.98 -0.94 -20.28
C CYS A 22 -5.41 -1.30 -20.70
N ALA A 23 -5.62 -2.54 -21.16
CA ALA A 23 -6.95 -3.05 -21.48
C ALA A 23 -7.70 -3.44 -20.20
N TYR A 24 -6.98 -4.00 -19.23
CA TYR A 24 -7.50 -4.44 -17.95
C TYR A 24 -6.77 -3.78 -16.79
N VAL A 25 -7.44 -3.61 -15.67
CA VAL A 25 -6.87 -2.99 -14.46
C VAL A 25 -5.57 -3.68 -13.99
N TRP A 26 -5.47 -5.01 -14.10
CA TRP A 26 -4.28 -5.77 -13.69
C TRP A 26 -3.09 -5.63 -14.65
N ASP A 27 -3.28 -5.08 -15.85
CA ASP A 27 -2.16 -4.79 -16.75
C ASP A 27 -1.22 -3.73 -16.14
N GLY A 28 -1.72 -2.91 -15.21
CA GLY A 28 -0.89 -2.02 -14.39
C GLY A 28 0.22 -2.76 -13.64
N LEU A 29 -0.03 -3.98 -13.14
CA LEU A 29 1.02 -4.78 -12.46
C LEU A 29 2.14 -5.21 -13.41
N LYS A 30 1.82 -5.44 -14.69
CA LYS A 30 2.82 -5.80 -15.71
C LYS A 30 3.74 -4.62 -16.04
N ARG A 31 3.17 -3.41 -16.03
CA ARG A 31 3.87 -2.15 -16.31
C ARG A 31 4.55 -1.55 -15.09
N LEU A 32 4.24 -2.03 -13.89
CA LEU A 32 4.67 -1.42 -12.63
C LEU A 32 6.18 -1.15 -12.56
N LYS A 33 7.00 -2.11 -12.99
CA LYS A 33 8.46 -1.94 -12.99
C LYS A 33 8.90 -0.81 -13.91
N SER A 34 8.50 -0.81 -15.18
CA SER A 34 8.91 0.21 -16.15
C SER A 34 8.37 1.59 -15.75
N TYR A 35 7.13 1.65 -15.27
CA TYR A 35 6.54 2.87 -14.77
C TYR A 35 7.33 3.47 -13.60
N ILE A 36 7.75 2.65 -12.63
CA ILE A 36 8.62 3.11 -11.53
C ILE A 36 9.98 3.57 -12.07
N ASP A 37 10.58 2.80 -12.98
CA ASP A 37 11.87 3.17 -13.58
C ASP A 37 11.82 4.54 -14.29
N GLU A 38 10.70 4.88 -14.91
CA GLU A 38 10.48 6.13 -15.65
C GLU A 38 10.10 7.32 -14.76
N THR A 39 9.44 7.09 -13.62
CA THR A 39 8.78 8.16 -12.84
C THR A 39 9.41 8.43 -11.48
N ILE A 40 10.21 7.50 -10.94
CA ILE A 40 10.80 7.67 -9.61
C ILE A 40 11.78 8.84 -9.58
N ASN A 41 11.67 9.67 -8.54
CA ASN A 41 12.63 10.72 -8.23
C ASN A 41 13.25 10.45 -6.85
N PRO A 42 14.31 9.61 -6.77
CA PRO A 42 14.87 9.20 -5.50
C PRO A 42 15.52 10.36 -4.75
N ASN A 43 15.38 10.37 -3.43
CA ASN A 43 15.83 11.50 -2.59
C ASN A 43 16.45 11.08 -1.25
N VAL A 44 16.93 9.84 -1.16
CA VAL A 44 17.51 9.28 0.08
C VAL A 44 19.02 9.00 0.01
N SER A 45 19.69 9.25 -1.11
CA SER A 45 21.12 8.91 -1.28
C SER A 45 22.02 9.54 -0.22
N GLU A 46 21.76 10.78 0.20
CA GLU A 46 22.51 11.43 1.28
C GLU A 46 22.28 10.78 2.66
N ILE A 47 21.09 10.23 2.90
CA ILE A 47 20.75 9.52 4.14
C ILE A 47 21.55 8.22 4.22
N LEU A 48 21.67 7.51 3.09
CA LEU A 48 22.32 6.19 3.00
C LEU A 48 23.83 6.22 3.16
N LYS A 49 24.48 7.39 3.09
CA LYS A 49 25.93 7.53 3.34
C LYS A 49 26.33 7.10 4.75
N ASP A 50 25.43 7.23 5.72
CA ASP A 50 25.65 6.81 7.12
C ASP A 50 25.30 5.31 7.34
N GLY A 51 24.95 4.58 6.28
CA GLY A 51 24.51 3.17 6.32
C GLY A 51 23.01 3.00 6.07
N PRO A 52 22.54 1.75 5.89
CA PRO A 52 21.14 1.49 5.53
C PRO A 52 20.17 1.66 6.70
N THR A 53 20.65 1.61 7.95
CA THR A 53 19.82 1.84 9.14
C THR A 53 20.21 3.15 9.79
N LEU A 54 19.24 4.05 9.95
CA LEU A 54 19.50 5.38 10.46
C LEU A 54 19.84 5.33 11.96
N SER A 55 20.99 5.84 12.33
CA SER A 55 21.40 6.00 13.74
C SER A 55 20.79 7.24 14.41
N ARG A 56 20.23 8.16 13.62
CA ARG A 56 19.65 9.44 14.05
C ARG A 56 18.42 9.78 13.22
N THR A 57 17.48 10.50 13.83
CA THR A 57 16.33 11.05 13.11
C THR A 57 16.79 12.13 12.14
N VAL A 58 16.24 12.13 10.93
CA VAL A 58 16.53 13.13 9.91
C VAL A 58 15.24 13.75 9.38
N ILE A 59 15.33 15.02 9.02
CA ILE A 59 14.28 15.75 8.32
C ILE A 59 14.69 15.91 6.87
N LEU A 60 13.80 15.56 5.95
CA LEU A 60 13.93 15.85 4.53
C LEU A 60 13.00 17.00 4.18
N HIS A 61 13.56 18.12 3.73
CA HIS A 61 12.80 19.33 3.39
C HIS A 61 13.49 20.06 2.22
N ASP A 62 12.74 20.38 1.16
CA ASP A 62 13.24 21.05 -0.05
C ASP A 62 14.54 20.47 -0.63
N GLY A 63 14.62 19.12 -0.67
CA GLY A 63 15.79 18.40 -1.18
C GLY A 63 17.02 18.43 -0.27
N ARG A 64 16.88 18.99 0.95
CA ARG A 64 17.94 19.05 1.96
C ARG A 64 17.63 18.13 3.12
N MET A 65 18.69 17.51 3.63
CA MET A 65 18.65 16.71 4.85
C MET A 65 19.08 17.57 6.04
N HIS A 66 18.28 17.60 7.10
CA HIS A 66 18.61 18.21 8.38
C HIS A 66 18.71 17.13 9.47
N LYS A 67 19.75 17.23 10.30
CA LYS A 67 20.07 16.24 11.34
C LYS A 67 19.82 16.76 12.75
N ASP A 68 19.74 18.09 12.91
CA ASP A 68 19.69 18.78 14.19
C ASP A 68 18.85 20.06 14.06
N GLY A 69 18.51 20.68 15.20
CA GLY A 69 17.85 21.99 15.25
C GLY A 69 16.40 21.98 14.78
N PHE A 70 15.70 20.85 14.93
CA PHE A 70 14.28 20.72 14.63
C PHE A 70 13.50 20.27 15.86
N GLU A 71 12.23 20.67 15.90
CA GLU A 71 11.25 20.23 16.88
C GLU A 71 10.13 19.49 16.14
N LEU A 72 9.63 18.43 16.76
CA LEU A 72 8.55 17.61 16.21
C LEU A 72 7.32 17.81 17.07
N ASP A 73 6.24 18.29 16.47
CA ASP A 73 4.92 18.32 17.08
C ASP A 73 4.16 17.08 16.56
N PRO A 74 3.99 16.04 17.39
CA PRO A 74 3.38 14.79 16.93
C PRO A 74 1.94 15.00 16.46
N GLY A 75 1.58 14.32 15.38
CA GLY A 75 0.25 14.33 14.80
C GLY A 75 0.10 13.19 13.80
N ASP A 76 -1.05 13.15 13.15
CA ASP A 76 -1.34 12.22 12.05
C ASP A 76 -0.89 12.86 10.73
N ALA A 77 0.13 12.29 10.11
CA ALA A 77 0.72 12.80 8.87
C ALA A 77 -0.25 12.60 7.69
N ALA A 78 -1.00 11.49 7.67
CA ALA A 78 -2.04 11.23 6.67
C ALA A 78 -3.18 12.26 6.69
N LYS A 79 -3.45 12.85 7.86
CA LYS A 79 -4.37 13.98 8.05
C LYS A 79 -3.70 15.36 7.96
N GLY A 80 -2.37 15.42 7.80
CA GLY A 80 -1.61 16.67 7.69
C GLY A 80 -1.47 17.44 8.99
N THR A 81 -1.54 16.76 10.13
CA THR A 81 -1.46 17.35 11.48
C THR A 81 -0.10 17.16 12.14
N PHE A 82 0.78 16.35 11.55
CA PHE A 82 2.18 16.25 11.96
C PHE A 82 2.94 17.50 11.52
N ILE A 83 3.63 18.18 12.45
CA ILE A 83 4.33 19.44 12.17
C ILE A 83 5.80 19.30 12.55
N VAL A 84 6.69 19.77 11.66
CA VAL A 84 8.11 19.95 11.94
C VAL A 84 8.37 21.44 12.07
N ARG A 85 9.11 21.84 13.11
CA ARG A 85 9.57 23.22 13.29
C ARG A 85 11.08 23.32 13.29
N ARG A 86 11.57 24.51 12.96
CA ARG A 86 12.96 24.90 13.13
C ARG A 86 13.00 26.36 13.57
N ASP A 87 13.73 26.63 14.65
CA ASP A 87 13.83 27.97 15.23
C ASP A 87 12.45 28.61 15.51
N GLY A 88 11.47 27.79 15.93
CA GLY A 88 10.08 28.18 16.20
C GLY A 88 9.15 28.24 14.96
N GLU A 89 9.70 28.24 13.74
CA GLU A 89 8.93 28.32 12.50
C GLU A 89 8.53 26.94 11.97
N VAL A 90 7.32 26.83 11.41
CA VAL A 90 6.88 25.60 10.74
C VAL A 90 7.67 25.40 9.45
N LEU A 91 8.09 24.16 9.17
CA LEU A 91 8.65 23.72 7.90
C LEU A 91 7.59 22.96 7.08
N PRO A 92 6.84 23.64 6.17
CA PRO A 92 5.72 23.01 5.48
C PRO A 92 6.20 21.92 4.53
N GLY A 93 5.67 20.71 4.69
CA GLY A 93 6.03 19.58 3.83
C GLY A 93 7.37 18.91 4.17
N ALA A 94 7.98 19.27 5.31
CA ALA A 94 9.10 18.52 5.87
C ALA A 94 8.67 17.09 6.22
N SER A 95 9.44 16.12 5.77
CA SER A 95 9.24 14.70 6.07
C SER A 95 10.22 14.24 7.13
N VAL A 96 9.79 13.32 7.99
CA VAL A 96 10.60 12.78 9.08
C VAL A 96 10.92 11.33 8.82
N ILE A 97 12.20 10.98 8.90
CA ILE A 97 12.65 9.60 8.95
C ILE A 97 13.29 9.39 10.32
N TYR A 98 12.64 8.64 11.17
CA TYR A 98 13.10 8.41 12.54
C TYR A 98 14.32 7.50 12.58
N ALA A 99 15.15 7.70 13.61
CA ALA A 99 16.21 6.76 13.96
C ALA A 99 15.66 5.32 14.08
N GLY A 100 16.41 4.35 13.58
CA GLY A 100 16.03 2.94 13.53
C GLY A 100 15.23 2.53 12.30
N ALA A 101 14.79 3.46 11.44
CA ALA A 101 14.28 3.10 10.11
C ALA A 101 15.42 2.55 9.23
N SER A 102 15.08 1.61 8.35
CA SER A 102 16.01 0.95 7.44
C SER A 102 15.64 1.21 5.99
N LEU A 103 16.51 1.89 5.25
CA LEU A 103 16.42 2.16 3.82
C LEU A 103 17.50 1.32 3.12
N MET A 104 17.11 0.44 2.20
CA MET A 104 18.00 -0.63 1.67
C MET A 104 18.38 -0.44 0.20
N ASP A 105 18.05 0.70 -0.40
CA ASP A 105 18.30 1.00 -1.81
C ASP A 105 18.24 2.53 -2.02
N GLU A 106 19.09 3.07 -2.90
CA GLU A 106 19.08 4.50 -3.23
C GLU A 106 17.84 4.92 -4.02
N ARG A 107 17.19 3.97 -4.72
CA ARG A 107 15.97 4.17 -5.50
C ARG A 107 14.74 4.20 -4.61
N ILE A 108 14.77 5.00 -3.56
CA ILE A 108 13.63 5.27 -2.68
C ILE A 108 13.29 6.75 -2.77
N GLN A 109 12.02 7.04 -3.00
CA GLN A 109 11.45 8.38 -2.97
C GLN A 109 10.54 8.52 -1.76
N ILE A 110 10.76 9.58 -0.99
CA ILE A 110 9.91 9.97 0.14
C ILE A 110 9.24 11.31 -0.18
N GLY A 111 7.92 11.31 -0.28
CA GLY A 111 7.08 12.49 -0.51
C GLY A 111 7.06 13.44 0.68
N LYS A 112 6.49 14.62 0.47
CA LYS A 112 6.47 15.74 1.43
C LYS A 112 5.50 15.49 2.59
N GLY A 113 5.89 15.87 3.79
CA GLY A 113 5.08 15.73 5.00
C GLY A 113 4.84 14.28 5.42
N SER A 114 5.69 13.35 4.95
CA SER A 114 5.57 11.92 5.24
C SER A 114 6.40 11.53 6.46
N VAL A 115 5.97 10.49 7.17
CA VAL A 115 6.61 10.01 8.39
C VAL A 115 6.99 8.55 8.22
N ILE A 116 8.27 8.25 8.44
CA ILE A 116 8.82 6.89 8.47
C ILE A 116 9.25 6.58 9.91
N GLU A 117 8.51 5.70 10.57
CA GLU A 117 8.72 5.35 11.97
C GLU A 117 9.93 4.41 12.16
N PRO A 118 10.46 4.31 13.40
CA PRO A 118 11.52 3.36 13.74
C PRO A 118 11.17 1.92 13.34
N GLY A 119 12.14 1.16 12.84
CA GLY A 119 11.97 -0.25 12.50
C GLY A 119 11.17 -0.53 11.22
N ALA A 120 10.68 0.50 10.52
CA ALA A 120 10.23 0.32 9.14
C ALA A 120 11.40 -0.10 8.25
N LEU A 121 11.22 -1.12 7.40
CA LEU A 121 12.22 -1.58 6.45
C LEU A 121 11.72 -1.38 5.02
N ILE A 122 12.39 -0.52 4.27
CA ILE A 122 12.04 -0.15 2.90
C ILE A 122 13.15 -0.59 1.96
N LYS A 123 12.83 -1.51 1.05
CA LYS A 123 13.71 -1.90 -0.06
C LYS A 123 13.21 -1.25 -1.35
N GLY A 124 14.12 -0.63 -2.08
CA GLY A 124 13.82 -0.05 -3.38
C GLY A 124 13.68 -1.10 -4.50
N PRO A 125 13.17 -0.66 -5.67
CA PRO A 125 12.66 0.69 -5.89
C PRO A 125 11.26 0.90 -5.26
N SER A 126 11.09 2.02 -4.55
CA SER A 126 9.85 2.33 -3.82
C SER A 126 9.53 3.82 -3.85
N VAL A 127 8.28 4.16 -4.15
CA VAL A 127 7.77 5.53 -4.08
C VAL A 127 6.80 5.64 -2.91
N ILE A 128 7.08 6.54 -1.98
CA ILE A 128 6.20 6.91 -0.87
C ILE A 128 5.66 8.31 -1.17
N GLY A 129 4.35 8.44 -1.32
CA GLY A 129 3.69 9.70 -1.63
C GLY A 129 3.70 10.71 -0.49
N ASP A 130 3.09 11.86 -0.72
CA ASP A 130 3.00 12.94 0.24
C ASP A 130 2.06 12.59 1.38
N LYS A 131 2.38 13.10 2.58
CA LYS A 131 1.54 12.95 3.77
C LYS A 131 1.26 11.48 4.08
N THR A 132 2.23 10.60 3.91
CA THR A 132 2.05 9.16 4.10
C THR A 132 2.82 8.68 5.33
N GLU A 133 2.25 7.73 6.06
CA GLU A 133 2.89 7.10 7.21
C GLU A 133 3.33 5.69 6.87
N ILE A 134 4.62 5.42 7.07
CA ILE A 134 5.17 4.07 7.08
C ILE A 134 5.54 3.77 8.53
N ARG A 135 4.70 2.96 9.17
CA ARG A 135 4.77 2.74 10.62
C ARG A 135 5.76 1.64 11.02
N GLN A 136 5.98 1.53 12.32
CA GLN A 136 6.91 0.60 12.93
C GLN A 136 6.70 -0.83 12.44
N GLY A 137 7.75 -1.45 11.90
CA GLY A 137 7.73 -2.84 11.44
C GLY A 137 7.05 -3.06 10.08
N ALA A 138 6.61 -2.01 9.39
CA ALA A 138 6.21 -2.13 7.98
C ALA A 138 7.39 -2.65 7.15
N TYR A 139 7.09 -3.58 6.22
CA TYR A 139 8.09 -4.19 5.35
C TYR A 139 7.72 -3.96 3.88
N ILE A 140 8.47 -3.11 3.21
CA ILE A 140 8.26 -2.74 1.80
C ILE A 140 9.37 -3.36 0.95
N ARG A 141 9.00 -4.06 -0.13
CA ARG A 141 9.96 -4.71 -1.03
C ARG A 141 9.45 -4.89 -2.46
N GLY A 142 10.37 -5.18 -3.39
CA GLY A 142 10.02 -5.40 -4.79
C GLY A 142 9.73 -4.06 -5.46
N GLN A 143 8.65 -3.99 -6.22
CA GLN A 143 8.20 -2.76 -6.90
C GLN A 143 7.02 -2.16 -6.14
N VAL A 144 7.17 -1.04 -5.43
CA VAL A 144 6.07 -0.48 -4.61
C VAL A 144 5.79 0.97 -4.92
N LEU A 145 4.50 1.27 -5.09
CA LEU A 145 3.95 2.62 -5.15
C LEU A 145 2.98 2.80 -3.98
N VAL A 146 3.24 3.78 -3.12
CA VAL A 146 2.33 4.22 -2.08
C VAL A 146 1.92 5.65 -2.39
N GLY A 147 0.64 5.87 -2.63
CA GLY A 147 0.10 7.18 -2.99
C GLY A 147 0.07 8.14 -1.79
N ASN A 148 -0.52 9.30 -2.02
CA ASN A 148 -0.61 10.33 -0.98
C ASN A 148 -1.58 9.90 0.13
N ARG A 149 -1.35 10.35 1.37
CA ARG A 149 -2.25 10.14 2.52
C ARG A 149 -2.54 8.67 2.82
N CYS A 150 -1.58 7.80 2.56
CA CYS A 150 -1.70 6.39 2.91
C CYS A 150 -1.13 6.12 4.30
N VAL A 151 -1.56 5.00 4.88
CA VAL A 151 -0.94 4.40 6.06
C VAL A 151 -0.55 2.98 5.71
N VAL A 152 0.76 2.71 5.72
CA VAL A 152 1.32 1.35 5.74
C VAL A 152 1.74 1.07 7.16
N GLY A 153 0.86 0.40 7.89
CA GLY A 153 0.91 0.34 9.34
C GLY A 153 1.75 -0.81 9.89
N HIS A 154 1.59 -1.06 11.19
CA HIS A 154 2.43 -2.01 11.92
C HIS A 154 2.40 -3.41 11.30
N ALA A 155 3.60 -3.98 11.09
CA ALA A 155 3.81 -5.31 10.53
C ALA A 155 3.02 -5.57 9.23
N THR A 156 2.78 -4.50 8.44
CA THR A 156 2.19 -4.62 7.11
C THR A 156 3.29 -4.82 6.08
N GLU A 157 3.17 -5.89 5.30
CA GLU A 157 4.09 -6.20 4.21
C GLU A 157 3.48 -5.78 2.87
N MET A 158 4.24 -5.02 2.09
CA MET A 158 3.94 -4.71 0.69
C MET A 158 4.98 -5.32 -0.24
N LYS A 159 4.50 -5.96 -1.30
CA LYS A 159 5.35 -6.52 -2.34
C LYS A 159 4.72 -6.38 -3.72
N ASN A 160 5.39 -5.72 -4.65
CA ASN A 160 4.89 -5.55 -6.04
C ASN A 160 3.48 -4.95 -6.07
N ALA A 161 3.23 -3.94 -5.21
CA ALA A 161 1.88 -3.49 -4.90
C ALA A 161 1.75 -1.97 -5.05
N VAL A 162 0.52 -1.55 -5.36
CA VAL A 162 0.15 -0.15 -5.60
C VAL A 162 -0.96 0.24 -4.65
N LEU A 163 -0.75 1.28 -3.85
CA LEU A 163 -1.79 2.04 -3.16
C LEU A 163 -1.95 3.36 -3.90
N LEU A 164 -3.12 3.64 -4.48
CA LEU A 164 -3.31 4.84 -5.31
C LEU A 164 -3.43 6.14 -4.50
N GLY A 165 -3.80 6.05 -3.21
CA GLY A 165 -3.93 7.19 -2.32
C GLY A 165 -5.05 7.00 -1.30
N GLY A 166 -4.92 7.59 -0.11
CA GLY A 166 -5.91 7.52 0.96
C GLY A 166 -6.07 6.13 1.60
N SER A 167 -5.28 5.13 1.20
CA SER A 167 -5.43 3.75 1.66
C SER A 167 -4.94 3.58 3.10
N GLN A 168 -5.71 2.84 3.91
CA GLN A 168 -5.40 2.53 5.30
C GLN A 168 -5.12 1.03 5.44
N ALA A 169 -3.85 0.64 5.42
CA ALA A 169 -3.39 -0.72 5.71
C ALA A 169 -2.72 -0.75 7.09
N GLY A 170 -3.50 -0.45 8.14
CA GLY A 170 -2.96 -0.05 9.44
C GLY A 170 -2.28 -1.16 10.26
N HIS A 171 -2.66 -2.43 10.06
CA HIS A 171 -2.26 -3.49 10.99
C HIS A 171 -2.17 -4.88 10.33
N PHE A 172 -1.00 -5.51 10.41
CA PHE A 172 -0.77 -6.93 10.11
C PHE A 172 -1.25 -7.39 8.72
N ALA A 173 -1.20 -6.51 7.72
CA ALA A 173 -1.69 -6.80 6.38
C ALA A 173 -0.58 -7.36 5.47
N TYR A 174 -0.98 -8.19 4.49
CA TYR A 174 -0.07 -8.61 3.40
C TYR A 174 -0.67 -8.21 2.06
N LEU A 175 0.06 -7.37 1.32
CA LEU A 175 -0.34 -6.80 0.04
C LEU A 175 0.67 -7.24 -1.04
N GLY A 176 0.44 -8.40 -1.63
CA GLY A 176 1.30 -8.96 -2.68
C GLY A 176 0.69 -8.83 -4.07
N ASP A 177 1.43 -8.31 -5.04
CA ASP A 177 1.04 -8.24 -6.46
C ASP A 177 -0.41 -7.72 -6.64
N SER A 178 -0.72 -6.57 -6.03
CA SER A 178 -2.09 -6.04 -5.87
C SER A 178 -2.18 -4.54 -6.16
N ILE A 179 -3.36 -4.07 -6.55
CA ILE A 179 -3.66 -2.65 -6.82
C ILE A 179 -4.86 -2.22 -5.98
N LEU A 180 -4.68 -1.20 -5.16
CA LEU A 180 -5.68 -0.73 -4.21
C LEU A 180 -5.96 0.75 -4.45
N GLY A 181 -7.24 1.10 -4.46
CA GLY A 181 -7.71 2.49 -4.44
C GLY A 181 -7.66 3.10 -3.03
N ALA A 182 -8.53 4.06 -2.76
CA ALA A 182 -8.79 4.55 -1.41
C ALA A 182 -9.58 3.50 -0.61
N VAL A 183 -8.90 2.69 0.19
CA VAL A 183 -9.48 1.54 0.91
C VAL A 183 -9.17 1.56 2.40
N ASN A 184 -9.97 0.85 3.19
CA ASN A 184 -9.70 0.60 4.60
C ASN A 184 -9.56 -0.90 4.87
N LEU A 185 -8.37 -1.34 5.27
CA LEU A 185 -8.10 -2.74 5.52
C LEU A 185 -8.17 -3.05 7.01
N GLY A 186 -9.12 -3.90 7.38
CA GLY A 186 -9.21 -4.45 8.73
C GLY A 186 -7.93 -5.21 9.11
N ALA A 187 -7.58 -5.17 10.39
CA ALA A 187 -6.36 -5.76 10.89
C ALA A 187 -6.23 -7.24 10.47
N GLY A 188 -5.05 -7.62 9.96
CA GLY A 188 -4.83 -8.99 9.51
C GLY A 188 -5.38 -9.31 8.12
N THR A 189 -5.78 -8.32 7.30
CA THR A 189 -6.20 -8.56 5.92
C THR A 189 -5.07 -9.12 5.06
N LYS A 190 -5.33 -10.21 4.32
CA LYS A 190 -4.30 -10.89 3.50
C LYS A 190 -4.75 -11.01 2.06
N LEU A 191 -3.98 -10.43 1.14
CA LEU A 191 -4.20 -10.55 -0.29
C LEU A 191 -3.33 -11.68 -0.85
N ALA A 192 -3.87 -12.91 -0.87
CA ALA A 192 -3.11 -14.06 -1.38
C ALA A 192 -2.85 -13.90 -2.87
N ASN A 193 -1.60 -14.05 -3.30
CA ASN A 193 -1.16 -13.74 -4.68
C ASN A 193 -0.71 -14.95 -5.49
N LEU A 194 -0.66 -16.14 -4.91
CA LEU A 194 -0.17 -17.35 -5.56
C LEU A 194 -1.17 -18.50 -5.40
N LYS A 195 -1.51 -19.16 -6.50
CA LYS A 195 -2.28 -20.42 -6.46
C LYS A 195 -1.41 -21.55 -5.90
N ILE A 196 -2.05 -22.45 -5.16
CA ILE A 196 -1.45 -23.72 -4.73
C ILE A 196 -0.98 -24.52 -5.95
N VAL A 197 -1.82 -24.60 -6.98
CA VAL A 197 -1.48 -25.28 -8.23
C VAL A 197 -0.67 -24.33 -9.13
N GLU A 198 0.28 -24.92 -9.85
CA GLU A 198 1.11 -24.18 -10.82
C GLU A 198 0.29 -23.56 -11.97
N GLY A 199 0.85 -22.53 -12.58
CA GLY A 199 0.28 -21.87 -13.76
C GLY A 199 -0.30 -20.48 -13.49
N GLU A 200 -0.67 -19.84 -14.60
CA GLU A 200 -1.21 -18.48 -14.69
C GLU A 200 -2.53 -18.29 -13.93
N ILE A 201 -2.74 -17.11 -13.36
CA ILE A 201 -4.04 -16.70 -12.80
C ILE A 201 -5.00 -16.42 -13.95
N VAL A 202 -6.14 -17.11 -13.96
CA VAL A 202 -7.21 -16.94 -14.96
C VAL A 202 -8.49 -16.60 -14.21
N LEU A 203 -9.16 -15.53 -14.61
CA LEU A 203 -10.42 -15.10 -14.01
C LEU A 203 -11.57 -15.65 -14.81
N ASN A 204 -12.59 -16.19 -14.15
CA ASN A 204 -13.83 -16.61 -14.79
C ASN A 204 -14.95 -15.70 -14.30
N ILE A 205 -15.45 -14.83 -15.18
CA ILE A 205 -16.41 -13.78 -14.83
C ILE A 205 -17.55 -13.85 -15.85
N GLY A 206 -18.79 -14.07 -15.38
CA GLY A 206 -19.96 -14.15 -16.26
C GLY A 206 -19.89 -15.26 -17.33
N GLY A 207 -19.13 -16.32 -17.09
CA GLY A 207 -18.89 -17.40 -18.07
C GLY A 207 -17.73 -17.15 -19.03
N GLU A 208 -17.17 -15.95 -19.04
CA GLU A 208 -15.99 -15.61 -19.85
C GLU A 208 -14.69 -15.87 -19.09
N ARG A 209 -13.64 -16.27 -19.82
CA ARG A 209 -12.31 -16.57 -19.27
C ARG A 209 -11.33 -15.46 -19.64
N TYR A 210 -10.77 -14.81 -18.62
CA TYR A 210 -9.77 -13.76 -18.77
C TYR A 210 -8.39 -14.29 -18.34
N LYS A 211 -7.49 -14.43 -19.31
CA LYS A 211 -6.08 -14.75 -19.06
C LYS A 211 -5.34 -13.48 -18.61
N THR A 212 -4.82 -13.48 -17.40
CA THR A 212 -4.16 -12.30 -16.84
C THR A 212 -2.72 -12.13 -17.32
N GLY A 213 -2.06 -13.19 -17.78
CA GLY A 213 -0.63 -13.26 -18.07
C GLY A 213 0.25 -13.27 -16.81
N LEU A 214 -0.34 -13.39 -15.62
CA LEU A 214 0.37 -13.27 -14.34
C LEU A 214 0.44 -14.61 -13.62
N ARG A 215 1.64 -15.04 -13.22
CA ARG A 215 1.81 -16.19 -12.31
C ARG A 215 1.42 -15.82 -10.87
N LYS A 216 1.69 -14.58 -10.46
CA LYS A 216 1.29 -14.02 -9.18
C LYS A 216 0.39 -12.82 -9.40
N PHE A 217 -0.78 -12.84 -8.78
CA PHE A 217 -1.74 -11.74 -8.79
C PHE A 217 -2.59 -11.85 -7.54
N GLY A 218 -2.47 -10.86 -6.65
CA GLY A 218 -3.22 -10.77 -5.40
C GLY A 218 -4.65 -10.35 -5.65
N ALA A 219 -4.91 -9.05 -5.58
CA ALA A 219 -6.24 -8.51 -5.78
C ALA A 219 -6.24 -7.10 -6.35
N VAL A 220 -7.40 -6.71 -6.87
CA VAL A 220 -7.75 -5.32 -7.15
C VAL A 220 -8.87 -4.93 -6.20
N LEU A 221 -8.66 -3.88 -5.41
CA LEU A 221 -9.65 -3.36 -4.49
C LEU A 221 -9.96 -1.92 -4.90
N GLY A 222 -11.16 -1.69 -5.44
CA GLY A 222 -11.60 -0.38 -5.88
C GLY A 222 -11.77 0.63 -4.74
N ASP A 223 -12.05 1.88 -5.09
CA ASP A 223 -12.25 2.94 -4.11
C ASP A 223 -13.44 2.66 -3.20
N GLY A 224 -13.30 3.01 -1.91
CA GLY A 224 -14.31 2.80 -0.89
C GLY A 224 -14.45 1.34 -0.43
N VAL A 225 -13.57 0.44 -0.87
CA VAL A 225 -13.57 -0.93 -0.36
C VAL A 225 -13.13 -0.95 1.11
N GLU A 226 -13.88 -1.67 1.94
CA GLU A 226 -13.53 -1.93 3.33
C GLU A 226 -13.50 -3.44 3.61
N THR A 227 -12.41 -3.91 4.22
CA THR A 227 -12.31 -5.29 4.69
C THR A 227 -12.39 -5.35 6.21
N GLY A 228 -13.11 -6.32 6.74
CA GLY A 228 -13.13 -6.61 8.17
C GLY A 228 -11.83 -7.31 8.61
N CYS A 229 -11.59 -7.36 9.91
CA CYS A 229 -10.40 -8.01 10.46
C CYS A 229 -10.29 -9.48 10.01
N ASN A 230 -9.06 -9.92 9.74
CA ASN A 230 -8.72 -11.27 9.29
C ASN A 230 -9.44 -11.73 8.00
N SER A 231 -9.89 -10.79 7.17
CA SER A 231 -10.39 -11.12 5.84
C SER A 231 -9.26 -11.57 4.91
N VAL A 232 -9.59 -12.43 3.94
CA VAL A 232 -8.64 -12.92 2.94
C VAL A 232 -9.21 -12.72 1.55
N THR A 233 -8.38 -12.36 0.58
CA THR A 233 -8.74 -12.49 -0.83
C THR A 233 -7.97 -13.65 -1.46
N ALA A 234 -8.66 -14.43 -2.29
CA ALA A 234 -7.99 -15.42 -3.14
C ALA A 234 -7.20 -14.71 -4.27
N PRO A 235 -6.19 -15.38 -4.87
CA PRO A 235 -5.48 -14.83 -6.02
C PRO A 235 -6.40 -14.45 -7.17
N GLY A 236 -6.22 -13.24 -7.70
CA GLY A 236 -7.03 -12.66 -8.78
C GLY A 236 -8.40 -12.14 -8.36
N THR A 237 -8.62 -11.86 -7.07
CA THR A 237 -9.89 -11.29 -6.62
C THR A 237 -10.02 -9.84 -7.07
N LEU A 238 -11.19 -9.47 -7.61
CA LEU A 238 -11.50 -8.13 -8.06
C LEU A 238 -12.71 -7.62 -7.27
N LEU A 239 -12.52 -6.60 -6.43
CA LEU A 239 -13.59 -5.95 -5.68
C LEU A 239 -13.86 -4.57 -6.30
N GLY A 240 -15.06 -4.36 -6.84
CA GLY A 240 -15.49 -3.07 -7.37
C GLY A 240 -15.59 -2.00 -6.27
N LYS A 241 -15.89 -0.76 -6.69
CA LYS A 241 -16.01 0.38 -5.77
C LYS A 241 -17.03 0.10 -4.65
N ASN A 242 -16.74 0.53 -3.43
CA ASN A 242 -17.64 0.44 -2.27
C ASN A 242 -18.07 -1.00 -1.90
N VAL A 243 -17.24 -2.01 -2.16
CA VAL A 243 -17.49 -3.37 -1.68
C VAL A 243 -17.09 -3.51 -0.21
N LEU A 244 -17.97 -4.14 0.59
CA LEU A 244 -17.67 -4.47 1.99
C LEU A 244 -17.39 -5.96 2.13
N VAL A 245 -16.28 -6.32 2.77
CA VAL A 245 -15.95 -7.70 3.14
C VAL A 245 -16.03 -7.84 4.64
N TYR A 246 -16.90 -8.69 5.17
CA TYR A 246 -17.05 -8.87 6.62
C TYR A 246 -15.82 -9.56 7.24
N PRO A 247 -15.58 -9.36 8.55
CA PRO A 247 -14.48 -10.02 9.25
C PRO A 247 -14.48 -11.54 9.05
N ASN A 248 -13.28 -12.13 9.00
CA ASN A 248 -13.05 -13.56 8.82
C ASN A 248 -13.68 -14.16 7.55
N CYS A 249 -13.98 -13.34 6.53
CA CYS A 249 -14.48 -13.81 5.24
C CYS A 249 -13.34 -13.99 4.21
N THR A 250 -13.53 -14.94 3.29
CA THR A 250 -12.69 -15.09 2.11
C THR A 250 -13.45 -14.62 0.87
N ALA A 251 -12.96 -13.56 0.21
CA ALA A 251 -13.48 -13.11 -1.08
C ALA A 251 -12.73 -13.82 -2.24
N ARG A 252 -13.46 -14.14 -3.31
CA ARG A 252 -12.90 -14.83 -4.48
C ARG A 252 -13.65 -14.43 -5.75
N GLY A 253 -12.90 -14.13 -6.80
CA GLY A 253 -13.45 -13.78 -8.11
C GLY A 253 -13.83 -12.30 -8.17
N PHE A 254 -14.80 -11.98 -9.02
CA PHE A 254 -15.26 -10.61 -9.21
C PHE A 254 -16.51 -10.29 -8.40
N HIS A 255 -16.45 -9.18 -7.65
CA HIS A 255 -17.56 -8.63 -6.88
C HIS A 255 -17.91 -7.24 -7.43
N PRO A 256 -19.13 -7.03 -7.96
CA PRO A 256 -19.56 -5.72 -8.47
C PRO A 256 -19.56 -4.62 -7.41
N ALA A 257 -19.53 -3.36 -7.85
CA ALA A 257 -19.58 -2.21 -6.97
C ALA A 257 -20.81 -2.23 -6.04
N GLY A 258 -20.62 -1.76 -4.80
CA GLY A 258 -21.69 -1.64 -3.79
C GLY A 258 -22.20 -2.99 -3.23
N THR A 259 -21.46 -4.08 -3.42
CA THR A 259 -21.85 -5.40 -2.88
C THR A 259 -21.22 -5.70 -1.53
N ILE A 260 -21.80 -6.66 -0.80
CA ILE A 260 -21.32 -7.09 0.51
C ILE A 260 -20.98 -8.59 0.47
N VAL A 261 -19.77 -8.92 0.87
CA VAL A 261 -19.29 -10.30 1.08
C VAL A 261 -19.38 -10.62 2.56
N LYS A 262 -20.31 -11.50 2.94
CA LYS A 262 -20.47 -11.96 4.31
C LYS A 262 -20.67 -13.47 4.37
N LEU A 263 -20.19 -14.08 5.45
CA LEU A 263 -20.36 -15.50 5.75
C LEU A 263 -21.41 -15.68 6.86
N ARG A 264 -22.23 -16.73 6.76
CA ARG A 264 -23.07 -17.19 7.86
C ARG A 264 -22.40 -18.40 8.51
N GLN A 265 -22.00 -18.25 9.77
CA GLN A 265 -21.44 -19.33 10.57
C GLN A 265 -22.42 -19.72 11.67
N ASN A 266 -22.58 -21.02 11.91
CA ASN A 266 -23.32 -21.55 13.05
C ASN A 266 -22.31 -21.96 14.12
N GLN A 267 -22.28 -21.23 15.24
CA GLN A 267 -21.46 -21.62 16.38
C GLN A 267 -22.17 -22.74 17.15
N ILE A 268 -21.45 -23.82 17.44
CA ILE A 268 -21.94 -24.92 18.28
C ILE A 268 -21.12 -24.88 19.57
N ILE A 269 -21.79 -24.67 20.69
CA ILE A 269 -21.18 -24.67 22.01
C ILE A 269 -21.41 -26.04 22.65
N LEU A 270 -20.33 -26.78 22.90
CA LEU A 270 -20.36 -28.09 23.54
C LEU A 270 -19.62 -28.03 24.88
N GLN A 271 -20.05 -28.83 25.85
CA GLN A 271 -19.26 -29.04 27.06
C GLN A 271 -17.95 -29.76 26.70
N ARG A 272 -16.82 -29.19 27.12
CA ARG A 272 -15.50 -29.83 27.01
C ARG A 272 -15.51 -31.07 27.89
N ARG A 273 -15.23 -32.24 27.31
CA ARG A 273 -14.95 -33.46 28.10
C ARG A 273 -13.50 -33.37 28.58
N ASP A 274 -13.29 -33.63 29.86
CA ASP A 274 -11.95 -33.73 30.47
C ASP A 274 -11.13 -34.87 29.84
#